data_AF-A0A6N3V2D4-F1
#
_entry.id   AF-A0A6N3V2D4-F1
#
_cell.length_a   1.000
_cell.length_b   1.000
_cell.length_c   1.000
_cell.angle_alpha   90.00
_cell.angle_beta   90.00
_cell.angle_gamma   90.00
#
_symmetry.space_group_name_H-M   'P 1'
#
loop_
_entity.id
_entity.type
_entity.pdbx_description
1 polymer ?
#
loop_
_entity_poly.entity_id
_entity_poly.type
_entity_poly.pdbx_seq_one_letter_code
_entity_poly.pdbx_strand_id
1 'polypeptide(L)'
;MKQWKQTSVMIGLLLIEAIIMLYAVPKANEDEINMQMWLVIGLFFFLLISLAILIKENRGKRKSIAQLFLICAATYLQIVYCSIFYNWSIVCLTLPILQVIFVYAIFKLSHDIESLMICCSNLLFSTIWANQMCGFLWYNNRSNDPETVAIASLYAVAGTLLVLVFSSIMIVKFNSKILESNETDR
;
A
#
# COMPACT_ATOMS: atom_id res chain seq x y z
N MET A 1 -18.69 -20.90 -7.44
CA MET A 1 -17.83 -20.61 -8.63
C MET A 1 -17.67 -19.12 -8.95
N LYS A 2 -18.75 -18.31 -9.02
CA LYS A 2 -18.67 -16.89 -9.43
C LYS A 2 -17.86 -16.01 -8.44
N GLN A 3 -18.01 -16.23 -7.13
CA GLN A 3 -17.30 -15.52 -6.06
C GLN A 3 -15.79 -15.80 -6.01
N TRP A 4 -15.39 -17.08 -6.12
CA TRP A 4 -13.98 -17.47 -6.20
C TRP A 4 -13.30 -16.86 -7.42
N LYS A 5 -14.00 -16.80 -8.56
CA LYS A 5 -13.53 -16.13 -9.77
C LYS A 5 -13.32 -14.63 -9.55
N GLN A 6 -14.28 -13.93 -8.94
CA GLN A 6 -14.15 -12.49 -8.64
C GLN A 6 -13.02 -12.20 -7.65
N THR A 7 -12.91 -12.98 -6.58
CA THR A 7 -11.85 -12.83 -5.57
C THR A 7 -10.47 -13.08 -6.18
N SER A 8 -10.34 -14.12 -6.99
CA SER A 8 -9.08 -14.41 -7.71
C SER A 8 -8.70 -13.30 -8.68
N VAL A 9 -9.66 -12.67 -9.36
CA VAL A 9 -9.40 -11.53 -10.24
C VAL A 9 -8.91 -10.32 -9.44
N MET A 10 -9.55 -10.00 -8.32
CA MET A 10 -9.14 -8.90 -7.45
C MET A 10 -7.72 -9.08 -6.91
N ILE A 11 -7.41 -10.26 -6.37
CA ILE A 11 -6.06 -10.58 -5.88
C ILE A 11 -5.05 -10.53 -7.03
N GLY A 12 -5.41 -11.05 -8.21
CA GLY A 12 -4.58 -10.98 -9.40
C GLY A 12 -4.28 -9.54 -9.85
N LEU A 13 -5.27 -8.64 -9.77
CA LEU A 13 -5.08 -7.22 -10.08
C LEU A 13 -4.11 -6.56 -9.10
N LEU A 14 -4.25 -6.77 -7.79
CA LEU A 14 -3.31 -6.25 -6.80
C LEU A 14 -1.89 -6.79 -7.01
N LEU A 15 -1.75 -8.06 -7.40
CA LEU A 15 -0.45 -8.66 -7.68
C LEU A 15 0.22 -7.99 -8.89
N ILE A 16 -0.52 -7.81 -10.00
CA ILE A 16 -0.01 -7.14 -11.20
C ILE A 16 0.40 -5.70 -10.86
N GLU A 17 -0.46 -4.99 -10.13
CA GLU A 17 -0.20 -3.63 -9.69
C GLU A 17 1.07 -3.54 -8.81
N ALA A 18 1.22 -4.44 -7.84
CA ALA A 18 2.40 -4.53 -7.00
C ALA A 18 3.68 -4.76 -7.81
N ILE A 19 3.64 -5.63 -8.82
CA ILE A 19 4.77 -5.87 -9.72
C ILE A 19 5.13 -4.58 -10.47
N ILE A 20 4.14 -3.91 -11.06
CA ILE A 20 4.35 -2.65 -11.79
C ILE A 20 4.98 -1.59 -10.87
N MET A 21 4.45 -1.40 -9.67
CA MET A 21 4.98 -0.45 -8.69
C MET A 21 6.42 -0.77 -8.28
N LEU A 22 6.75 -2.04 -8.06
CA LEU A 22 8.11 -2.47 -7.71
C LEU A 22 9.12 -2.13 -8.81
N TYR A 23 8.72 -2.12 -10.08
CA TYR A 23 9.57 -1.68 -11.19
C TYR A 23 9.58 -0.17 -11.38
N ALA A 24 8.46 0.50 -11.15
CA ALA A 24 8.33 1.94 -11.37
C ALA A 24 9.01 2.79 -10.27
N VAL A 25 9.05 2.32 -9.03
CA VAL A 25 9.67 3.05 -7.92
C VAL A 25 11.20 2.97 -8.03
N PRO A 26 11.90 4.12 -8.00
CA PRO A 26 13.36 4.18 -8.04
C PRO A 26 14.02 3.34 -6.95
N LYS A 27 15.27 2.93 -7.20
CA LYS A 27 16.05 2.12 -6.26
C LYS A 27 16.86 3.00 -5.31
N ALA A 28 17.35 2.40 -4.23
CA ALA A 28 18.07 3.11 -3.18
C ALA A 28 19.33 3.89 -3.64
N ASN A 29 19.90 3.57 -4.80
CA ASN A 29 21.07 4.26 -5.36
C ASN A 29 20.74 5.38 -6.36
N GLU A 30 19.47 5.75 -6.50
CA GLU A 30 19.07 6.87 -7.35
C GLU A 30 19.71 8.19 -6.87
N ASP A 31 19.79 9.20 -7.74
CA ASP A 31 20.20 10.53 -7.31
C ASP A 31 19.12 11.20 -6.44
N GLU A 32 19.54 12.08 -5.53
CA GLU A 32 18.65 12.69 -4.54
C GLU A 32 17.51 13.49 -5.17
N ILE A 33 17.81 14.25 -6.22
CA ILE A 33 16.82 15.10 -6.90
C ILE A 33 15.76 14.20 -7.55
N ASN A 34 16.17 13.19 -8.29
CA ASN A 34 15.27 12.27 -8.97
C ASN A 34 14.45 11.45 -7.96
N MET A 35 15.07 10.93 -6.90
CA MET A 35 14.37 10.20 -5.84
C MET A 35 13.25 11.05 -5.21
N GLN A 36 13.54 12.31 -4.86
CA GLN A 36 12.56 13.22 -4.27
C GLN A 36 11.47 13.61 -5.28
N MET A 37 11.83 13.90 -6.54
CA MET A 37 10.86 14.23 -7.59
C MET A 37 9.89 13.07 -7.84
N TRP A 38 10.40 11.84 -8.02
CA TRP A 38 9.56 10.65 -8.21
C TRP A 38 8.66 10.37 -7.03
N LEU A 39 9.14 10.58 -5.80
CA LEU A 39 8.33 10.44 -4.60
C LEU A 39 7.14 11.41 -4.63
N VAL A 40 7.40 12.70 -4.81
CA VAL A 40 6.34 13.74 -4.79
C VAL A 40 5.35 13.53 -5.92
N ILE A 41 5.84 13.31 -7.14
CA ILE A 41 5.01 13.08 -8.33
C ILE A 41 4.17 11.81 -8.14
N GLY A 42 4.82 10.72 -7.73
CA GLY A 42 4.15 9.44 -7.48
C GLY A 42 3.04 9.56 -6.46
N LEU A 43 3.32 10.12 -5.28
CA LEU A 43 2.35 10.33 -4.22
C LEU A 43 1.16 11.18 -4.67
N PHE A 44 1.43 12.29 -5.38
CA PHE A 44 0.40 13.20 -5.85
C PHE A 44 -0.55 12.50 -6.83
N PHE A 45 -0.01 11.85 -7.87
CA PHE A 45 -0.83 11.16 -8.86
C PHE A 45 -1.60 9.98 -8.25
N PHE A 46 -0.96 9.19 -7.39
CA PHE A 46 -1.59 8.02 -6.78
C PHE A 46 -2.77 8.40 -5.90
N LEU A 47 -2.62 9.46 -5.09
CA LEU A 47 -3.71 10.02 -4.27
C LEU A 47 -4.82 10.62 -5.13
N LEU A 48 -4.49 11.34 -6.21
CA LEU A 48 -5.51 11.92 -7.10
C LEU A 48 -6.35 10.85 -7.79
N ILE A 49 -5.71 9.79 -8.32
CA ILE A 49 -6.41 8.66 -8.93
C ILE A 49 -7.33 8.00 -7.90
N SER A 50 -6.82 7.76 -6.70
CA SER A 50 -7.58 7.18 -5.59
C SER A 50 -8.80 8.02 -5.22
N LEU A 51 -8.62 9.35 -5.12
CA LEU A 51 -9.71 10.28 -4.83
C LEU A 51 -10.76 10.28 -5.94
N ALA A 52 -10.33 10.31 -7.21
CA ALA A 52 -11.24 10.31 -8.35
C ALA A 52 -12.12 9.04 -8.38
N ILE A 53 -11.53 7.87 -8.13
CA ILE A 53 -12.27 6.60 -8.07
C ILE A 53 -13.20 6.58 -6.85
N LEU A 54 -12.73 6.99 -5.66
CA LEU A 54 -13.56 7.06 -4.45
C LEU A 54 -14.78 7.96 -4.65
N ILE A 55 -14.62 9.13 -5.27
CA ILE A 55 -15.74 10.04 -5.59
C ILE A 55 -16.73 9.39 -6.56
N LYS A 56 -16.23 8.66 -7.56
CA LYS A 56 -17.06 7.98 -8.56
C LYS A 56 -17.88 6.85 -7.95
N GLU A 57 -17.28 5.99 -7.13
CA GLU A 57 -17.93 4.80 -6.58
C GLU A 57 -18.82 5.11 -5.37
N ASN A 58 -18.48 6.12 -4.56
CA ASN A 58 -19.24 6.48 -3.35
C ASN A 58 -20.14 7.72 -3.53
N ARG A 59 -20.67 7.96 -4.74
CA ARG A 59 -21.55 9.10 -5.02
C ARG A 59 -22.71 9.17 -4.01
N GLY A 60 -22.78 10.28 -3.28
CA GLY A 60 -23.82 10.53 -2.26
C GLY A 60 -23.39 10.28 -0.81
N LYS A 61 -22.26 9.61 -0.55
CA LYS A 61 -21.74 9.34 0.81
C LYS A 61 -20.48 10.14 1.11
N ARG A 62 -20.58 11.48 1.14
CA ARG A 62 -19.42 12.40 1.32
C ARG A 62 -18.55 12.07 2.55
N LYS A 63 -19.17 11.69 3.68
CA LYS A 63 -18.45 11.33 4.91
C LYS A 63 -17.59 10.06 4.73
N SER A 64 -18.09 9.08 3.98
CA SER A 64 -17.34 7.85 3.64
C SER A 64 -16.14 8.16 2.76
N ILE A 65 -16.33 8.98 1.72
CA ILE A 65 -15.24 9.40 0.81
C ILE A 65 -14.10 10.05 1.60
N ALA A 66 -14.42 11.01 2.48
CA ALA A 66 -13.41 11.70 3.27
C ALA A 66 -12.65 10.73 4.20
N GLN A 67 -13.35 9.81 4.87
CA GLN A 67 -12.73 8.83 5.75
C GLN A 67 -11.81 7.86 4.98
N LEU A 68 -12.25 7.36 3.82
CA LEU A 68 -11.48 6.46 2.96
C LEU A 68 -10.27 7.15 2.34
N PHE A 69 -10.42 8.41 1.94
CA PHE A 69 -9.30 9.19 1.44
C PHE A 69 -8.27 9.49 2.53
N LEU A 70 -8.74 9.80 3.75
CA LEU A 70 -7.85 10.02 4.90
C LEU A 70 -7.06 8.77 5.26
N ILE A 71 -7.65 7.56 5.22
CA ILE A 71 -6.89 6.33 5.48
C ILE A 71 -5.87 6.07 4.37
N CYS A 72 -6.21 6.33 3.09
CA CYS A 72 -5.25 6.24 1.99
C CYS A 72 -4.06 7.18 2.22
N ALA A 73 -4.32 8.45 2.54
CA ALA A 73 -3.29 9.42 2.87
C ALA A 73 -2.45 9.01 4.09
N ALA A 74 -3.08 8.44 5.12
CA ALA A 74 -2.41 8.00 6.32
C ALA A 74 -1.42 6.85 6.07
N THR A 75 -1.65 5.99 5.07
CA THR A 75 -0.69 4.91 4.74
C THR A 75 0.70 5.45 4.38
N TYR A 76 0.79 6.67 3.85
CA TYR A 76 2.05 7.32 3.50
C TYR A 76 2.85 7.82 4.72
N LEU A 77 2.27 7.82 5.92
CA LEU A 77 3.02 8.03 7.16
C LEU A 77 4.13 6.99 7.34
N GLN A 78 4.03 5.82 6.71
CA GLN A 78 5.12 4.83 6.67
C GLN A 78 6.40 5.39 6.05
N ILE A 79 6.28 6.21 5.00
CA ILE A 79 7.43 6.82 4.32
C ILE A 79 8.09 7.82 5.27
N VAL A 80 7.29 8.67 5.91
CA VAL A 80 7.77 9.65 6.91
C VAL A 80 8.44 8.93 8.08
N TYR A 81 7.82 7.86 8.58
CA TYR A 81 8.36 7.03 9.66
C TYR A 81 9.73 6.46 9.27
N CYS A 82 9.84 5.81 8.11
CA CYS A 82 11.10 5.29 7.60
C CYS A 82 12.15 6.40 7.45
N SER A 83 11.77 7.56 6.91
CA SER A 83 12.70 8.67 6.71
C SER A 83 13.26 9.26 8.00
N ILE A 84 12.50 9.25 9.09
CA ILE A 84 12.95 9.76 10.40
C ILE A 84 13.82 8.71 11.12
N PHE A 85 13.41 7.44 11.07
CA PHE A 85 13.99 6.38 11.87
C PHE A 85 14.97 5.47 11.11
N TYR A 86 15.33 5.76 9.86
CA TYR A 86 16.17 4.89 9.02
C TYR A 86 17.50 4.47 9.67
N ASN A 87 18.05 5.29 10.57
CA ASN A 87 19.28 4.98 11.31
C ASN A 87 19.11 3.90 12.38
N TRP A 88 17.88 3.53 12.72
CA TRP A 88 17.57 2.60 13.79
C TRP A 88 17.20 1.24 13.22
N SER A 89 17.92 0.20 13.61
CA SER A 89 17.67 -1.18 13.16
C SER A 89 16.26 -1.69 13.51
N ILE A 90 15.54 -1.02 14.41
CA ILE A 90 14.19 -1.40 14.81
C ILE A 90 13.13 -1.16 13.71
N VAL A 91 13.42 -0.30 12.72
CA VAL A 91 12.48 0.00 11.62
C VAL A 91 12.05 -1.27 10.88
N CYS A 92 12.96 -2.22 10.69
CA CYS A 92 12.66 -3.51 10.06
C CYS A 92 11.62 -4.33 10.82
N LEU A 93 11.48 -4.14 12.14
CA LEU A 93 10.52 -4.85 12.98
C LEU A 93 9.20 -4.09 13.12
N THR A 94 9.24 -2.77 13.18
CA THR A 94 8.07 -1.93 13.43
C THR A 94 7.27 -1.63 12.15
N LEU A 95 7.92 -1.58 10.99
CA LEU A 95 7.25 -1.33 9.71
C LEU A 95 6.21 -2.42 9.37
N PRO A 96 6.49 -3.74 9.52
CA PRO A 96 5.48 -4.78 9.36
C PRO A 96 4.29 -4.64 10.32
N ILE A 97 4.53 -4.22 11.58
CA ILE A 97 3.46 -3.98 12.56
C ILE A 97 2.54 -2.85 12.08
N LEU A 98 3.14 -1.76 11.57
CA LEU A 98 2.40 -0.63 11.03
C LEU A 98 1.57 -1.03 9.80
N GLN A 99 2.09 -1.89 8.94
CA GLN A 99 1.37 -2.46 7.79
C GLN A 99 0.14 -3.26 8.24
N VAL A 100 0.27 -4.12 9.25
CA VAL A 100 -0.85 -4.89 9.80
C VAL A 100 -1.93 -3.98 10.37
N ILE A 101 -1.53 -2.92 11.09
CA ILE A 101 -2.47 -1.91 11.63
C ILE A 101 -3.23 -1.24 10.49
N PHE A 102 -2.54 -0.81 9.43
CA PHE A 102 -3.19 -0.20 8.29
C PHE A 102 -4.13 -1.15 7.54
N VAL A 103 -3.74 -2.41 7.29
CA VAL A 103 -4.64 -3.39 6.67
C VAL A 103 -5.91 -3.56 7.51
N TYR A 104 -5.77 -3.69 8.82
CA TYR A 104 -6.93 -3.83 9.71
C TYR A 104 -7.83 -2.57 9.70
N ALA A 105 -7.24 -1.39 9.75
CA ALA A 105 -7.97 -0.12 9.69
C ALA A 105 -8.74 0.01 8.36
N ILE A 106 -8.09 -0.31 7.25
CA ILE A 106 -8.68 -0.34 5.90
C ILE A 106 -9.88 -1.29 5.88
N PHE A 107 -9.69 -2.55 6.30
CA PHE A 107 -10.76 -3.54 6.32
C PHE A 107 -11.97 -3.11 7.15
N LYS A 108 -11.74 -2.44 8.30
CA LYS A 108 -12.82 -1.98 9.18
C LYS A 108 -13.59 -0.77 8.60
N LEU A 109 -12.92 0.09 7.84
CA LEU A 109 -13.49 1.33 7.31
C LEU A 109 -14.09 1.17 5.92
N SER A 110 -13.66 0.17 5.14
CA SER A 110 -14.21 -0.10 3.81
C SER A 110 -15.65 -0.61 3.88
N HIS A 111 -16.52 0.01 3.09
CA HIS A 111 -17.94 -0.36 2.98
C HIS A 111 -18.27 -1.16 1.72
N ASP A 112 -17.39 -1.10 0.73
CA ASP A 112 -17.50 -1.77 -0.56
C ASP A 112 -16.12 -2.32 -0.97
N ILE A 113 -16.14 -3.29 -1.88
CA ILE A 113 -14.94 -4.01 -2.29
C ILE A 113 -14.01 -3.14 -3.13
N GLU A 114 -14.54 -2.20 -3.93
CA GLU A 114 -13.72 -1.26 -4.70
C GLU A 114 -12.92 -0.35 -3.76
N SER A 115 -13.55 0.20 -2.73
CA SER A 115 -12.89 1.04 -1.72
C SER A 115 -11.83 0.28 -0.94
N LEU A 116 -12.09 -0.99 -0.61
CA LEU A 116 -11.08 -1.87 -0.01
C LEU A 116 -9.87 -2.01 -0.92
N MET A 117 -10.10 -2.29 -2.21
CA MET A 117 -9.05 -2.45 -3.21
C MET A 117 -8.21 -1.17 -3.38
N ILE A 118 -8.84 0.00 -3.47
CA ILE A 118 -8.13 1.30 -3.59
C ILE A 118 -7.24 1.55 -2.38
N CYS A 119 -7.75 1.28 -1.17
CA CYS A 119 -6.98 1.46 0.06
C CYS A 119 -5.81 0.48 0.14
N CYS A 120 -6.01 -0.80 -0.22
CA CYS A 120 -4.95 -1.80 -0.28
C CYS A 120 -3.87 -1.43 -1.31
N SER A 121 -4.27 -0.90 -2.46
CA SER A 121 -3.38 -0.39 -3.49
C SER A 121 -2.49 0.78 -2.97
N ASN A 122 -3.07 1.75 -2.26
CA ASN A 122 -2.29 2.81 -1.60
C ASN A 122 -1.33 2.25 -0.54
N LEU A 123 -1.76 1.23 0.21
CA LEU A 123 -0.91 0.57 1.19
C LEU A 123 0.27 -0.15 0.54
N LEU A 124 0.08 -0.79 -0.61
CA LEU A 124 1.16 -1.41 -1.39
C LEU A 124 2.16 -0.35 -1.87
N PHE A 125 1.65 0.72 -2.47
CA PHE A 125 2.48 1.79 -3.00
C PHE A 125 3.31 2.47 -1.90
N SER A 126 2.66 2.82 -0.77
CA SER A 126 3.35 3.40 0.39
C SER A 126 4.37 2.45 1.01
N THR A 127 4.10 1.15 1.03
CA THR A 127 5.03 0.13 1.54
C THR A 127 6.29 0.03 0.69
N ILE A 128 6.15 0.04 -0.63
CA ILE A 128 7.29 0.00 -1.55
C ILE A 128 8.15 1.24 -1.37
N TRP A 129 7.52 2.42 -1.38
CA TRP A 129 8.22 3.69 -1.16
C TRP A 129 8.89 3.78 0.20
N ALA A 130 8.24 3.32 1.28
CA ALA A 130 8.80 3.39 2.62
C ALA A 130 10.11 2.58 2.73
N ASN A 131 10.15 1.40 2.12
CA ASN A 131 11.36 0.57 2.11
C ASN A 131 12.45 1.15 1.19
N GLN A 132 12.10 1.62 -0.01
CA GLN A 132 13.07 2.22 -0.93
C GLN A 132 13.65 3.53 -0.38
N MET A 133 12.82 4.37 0.24
CA MET A 133 13.27 5.61 0.87
C MET A 133 14.18 5.34 2.08
N CYS A 134 13.84 4.35 2.91
CA CYS A 134 14.70 3.92 4.01
C CYS A 134 16.07 3.47 3.49
N GLY A 135 16.06 2.63 2.44
CA GLY A 135 17.27 2.15 1.78
C GLY A 135 18.10 3.27 1.18
N PHE A 136 17.46 4.21 0.49
CA PHE A 136 18.12 5.39 -0.11
C PHE A 136 18.84 6.24 0.93
N LEU A 137 18.18 6.52 2.06
CA LEU A 137 18.77 7.30 3.14
C LEU A 137 19.94 6.54 3.80
N TRP A 138 19.82 5.23 3.96
CA TRP A 138 20.92 4.41 4.47
C TRP A 138 22.11 4.38 3.50
N TYR A 139 21.83 4.19 2.21
CA TYR A 139 22.82 4.16 1.14
C TYR A 139 23.65 5.44 1.13
N ASN A 140 23.00 6.61 1.06
CA ASN A 140 23.71 7.88 0.93
C ASN A 140 24.42 8.33 2.22
N ASN A 141 23.94 7.94 3.40
CA ASN A 141 24.49 8.44 4.66
C ASN A 141 25.45 7.46 5.36
N ARG A 142 25.51 6.18 4.96
CA ARG A 142 26.24 5.17 5.75
C ARG A 142 27.09 4.18 4.98
N SER A 143 26.70 3.77 3.77
CA SER A 143 27.27 2.56 3.16
C SER A 143 27.70 2.74 1.71
N ASN A 144 26.88 3.40 0.87
CA ASN A 144 27.16 3.69 -0.54
C ASN A 144 27.66 2.47 -1.35
N ASP A 145 27.11 1.29 -1.09
CA ASP A 145 27.50 0.01 -1.67
C ASP A 145 26.29 -0.73 -2.30
N PRO A 146 26.53 -1.62 -3.28
CA PRO A 146 25.45 -2.33 -3.97
C PRO A 146 24.70 -3.35 -3.09
N GLU A 147 25.29 -3.84 -2.00
CA GLU A 147 24.62 -4.75 -1.06
C GLU A 147 23.46 -4.03 -0.37
N THR A 148 23.66 -2.77 0.03
CA THR A 148 22.59 -1.92 0.59
C THR A 148 21.41 -1.79 -0.37
N VAL A 149 21.67 -1.61 -1.68
CA VAL A 149 20.62 -1.48 -2.70
C VAL A 149 19.84 -2.78 -2.85
N ALA A 150 20.54 -3.91 -2.83
CA ALA A 150 19.94 -5.24 -2.90
C ALA A 150 19.08 -5.52 -1.65
N ILE A 151 19.58 -5.21 -0.46
CA ILE A 151 18.87 -5.37 0.81
C ILE A 151 17.61 -4.50 0.85
N ALA A 152 17.70 -3.22 0.47
CA ALA A 152 16.56 -2.32 0.42
C ALA A 152 15.47 -2.82 -0.54
N SER A 153 15.89 -3.32 -1.71
CA SER A 153 14.98 -3.90 -2.70
C SER A 153 14.33 -5.18 -2.20
N LEU A 154 15.08 -6.04 -1.51
CA LEU A 154 14.56 -7.25 -0.89
C LEU A 154 13.52 -6.93 0.19
N TYR A 155 13.78 -5.92 1.04
CA TYR A 155 12.81 -5.47 2.04
C TYR A 155 11.56 -4.87 1.41
N ALA A 156 11.68 -4.11 0.31
CA ALA A 156 10.52 -3.64 -0.44
C ALA A 156 9.67 -4.81 -0.94
N VAL A 157 10.28 -5.82 -1.57
CA VAL A 157 9.58 -7.03 -2.03
C VAL A 157 8.92 -7.78 -0.87
N ALA A 158 9.64 -8.00 0.23
CA ALA A 158 9.12 -8.70 1.41
C ALA A 158 7.93 -7.95 2.03
N GLY A 159 8.02 -6.63 2.18
CA GLY A 159 6.92 -5.79 2.66
C GLY A 159 5.71 -5.84 1.73
N THR A 160 5.93 -5.74 0.42
CA THR A 160 4.85 -5.85 -0.58
C THR A 160 4.15 -7.20 -0.50
N LEU A 161 4.90 -8.31 -0.40
CA LEU A 161 4.32 -9.64 -0.25
C LEU A 161 3.50 -9.77 1.02
N LEU A 162 3.99 -9.24 2.14
CA LEU A 162 3.27 -9.23 3.41
C LEU A 162 1.93 -8.49 3.28
N VAL A 163 1.94 -7.29 2.69
CA VAL A 163 0.72 -6.50 2.45
C VAL A 163 -0.22 -7.23 1.49
N LEU A 164 0.28 -7.86 0.43
CA LEU A 164 -0.52 -8.65 -0.50
C LEU A 164 -1.22 -9.83 0.20
N VAL A 165 -0.51 -10.56 1.06
CA VAL A 165 -1.07 -11.68 1.81
C VAL A 165 -2.21 -11.20 2.71
N PHE A 166 -1.97 -10.17 3.53
CA PHE A 166 -3.00 -9.65 4.42
C PHE A 166 -4.18 -9.04 3.66
N SER A 167 -3.92 -8.29 2.59
CA SER A 167 -4.98 -7.73 1.72
C SER A 167 -5.82 -8.84 1.10
N SER A 168 -5.19 -9.93 0.62
CA SER A 168 -5.88 -11.09 0.04
C SER A 168 -6.78 -11.78 1.07
N ILE A 169 -6.30 -11.98 2.29
CA ILE A 169 -7.11 -12.53 3.40
C ILE A 169 -8.32 -11.64 3.67
N MET A 170 -8.12 -10.33 3.71
CA MET A 170 -9.21 -9.37 3.95
C MET A 170 -10.22 -9.34 2.80
N ILE A 171 -9.80 -9.41 1.54
CA ILE A 171 -10.68 -9.50 0.37
C ILE A 171 -11.55 -10.75 0.44
N VAL A 172 -10.95 -11.92 0.72
CA VAL A 172 -11.68 -13.18 0.87
C VAL A 172 -12.73 -13.06 1.98
N LYS A 173 -12.33 -12.53 3.14
CA LYS A 173 -13.22 -12.35 4.29
C LYS A 173 -14.35 -11.35 4.01
N PHE A 174 -14.04 -10.24 3.34
CA PHE A 174 -15.01 -9.20 2.98
C PHE A 174 -16.06 -9.72 2.00
N ASN A 175 -15.62 -10.44 0.96
CA ASN A 175 -16.52 -11.06 -0.02
C ASN A 175 -17.42 -12.13 0.60
N SER A 176 -16.94 -12.88 1.60
CA SER A 176 -17.79 -13.83 2.34
C SER A 176 -18.90 -13.10 3.10
N LYS A 177 -18.56 -12.01 3.79
CA LYS A 177 -19.50 -11.23 4.59
C LYS A 177 -20.64 -10.61 3.77
N ILE A 178 -20.33 -10.10 2.57
CA ILE A 178 -21.35 -9.53 1.66
C ILE A 178 -22.34 -10.62 1.20
N LEU A 179 -21.86 -11.85 1.01
CA LEU A 179 -22.73 -12.94 0.56
C LEU A 179 -23.72 -13.34 1.65
N GLU A 180 -23.24 -13.53 2.88
CA GLU A 180 -24.08 -13.87 4.04
C GLU A 180 -25.18 -12.83 4.26
N SER A 181 -24.88 -11.54 4.16
CA SER A 181 -25.90 -10.49 4.33
C SER A 181 -26.98 -10.53 3.25
N ASN A 182 -26.62 -10.86 2.00
CA ASN A 182 -27.57 -10.95 0.89
C ASN A 182 -28.45 -12.21 0.96
N GLU A 183 -27.99 -13.28 1.62
CA GLU A 183 -28.78 -14.48 1.86
C GLU A 183 -29.78 -14.28 3.01
N THR A 184 -29.45 -13.49 4.04
CA THR A 184 -30.36 -13.19 5.15
C THR A 184 -31.45 -12.17 4.81
N ASP A 185 -31.26 -11.36 3.78
CA ASP A 185 -32.24 -10.37 3.30
C ASP A 185 -33.28 -10.95 2.31
N ARG A 186 -33.24 -12.26 2.02
CA ARG A 186 -34.20 -13.01 1.18
C ARG A 186 -35.11 -13.89 2.02
#